data_AF-A0A2G9TW51-F1
#
_entry.id   AF-A0A2G9TW51-F1
#
_cell.length_a   1.000
_cell.length_b   1.000
_cell.length_c   1.000
_cell.angle_alpha   90.00
_cell.angle_beta   90.00
_cell.angle_gamma   90.00
#
_symmetry.space_group_name_H-M   'P 1'
#
loop_
_entity.id
_entity.type
_entity.pdbx_description
1 polymer ?
#
loop_
_entity_poly.entity_id
_entity_poly.type
_entity_poly.pdbx_seq_one_letter_code
_entity_poly.pdbx_strand_id
1 'polypeptide(L)'
;MSYEAKQNGSHAGKAMIEETSNSSELALLAEEVVERQLCPEKEEHSTSDLSRIVNYLSADKVPHTWNVERRFFLMCSMSEDASIKIYKDSAQRQANNLIKHTSKRLVRVFPANMRITSDNFLPNIHWMMGVQMVALNFQTNCSEMLMNHAMFEQAANCGYVKKPDCLCDPSLDFDFYSSRVPYRMRVTLKITIVMSETAFLQICVSPASANGNQSSPAYYRILSINKLQNGT
;
A
#
# COMPACT_ATOMS: atom_id res chain seq x y z
N MET A 1 -1.83 -15.79 77.52
CA MET A 1 -1.48 -14.37 77.52
C MET A 1 -0.41 -14.14 76.46
N SER A 2 -0.70 -13.23 75.51
CA SER A 2 0.24 -12.41 74.69
C SER A 2 1.43 -13.09 74.01
N TYR A 3 1.42 -13.27 72.68
CA TYR A 3 1.80 -12.32 71.60
C TYR A 3 3.28 -11.93 71.58
N GLU A 4 4.03 -12.43 70.59
CA GLU A 4 4.71 -11.66 69.50
C GLU A 4 5.73 -12.54 68.76
N ALA A 5 5.44 -12.87 67.49
CA ALA A 5 6.42 -13.38 66.54
C ALA A 5 6.55 -12.37 65.39
N LYS A 6 7.79 -11.92 65.17
CA LYS A 6 8.19 -10.85 64.26
C LYS A 6 7.75 -11.11 62.81
N GLN A 7 7.23 -10.06 62.18
CA GLN A 7 6.91 -10.01 60.76
C GLN A 7 8.19 -10.10 59.90
N ASN A 8 8.15 -11.00 58.91
CA ASN A 8 9.15 -11.13 57.86
C ASN A 8 9.06 -9.95 56.88
N GLY A 9 10.23 -9.52 56.42
CA GLY A 9 10.47 -8.26 55.72
C GLY A 9 9.77 -8.10 54.37
N SER A 10 9.43 -6.85 54.10
CA SER A 10 9.10 -6.34 52.77
C SER A 10 10.37 -6.01 52.01
N HIS A 11 10.62 -6.71 50.90
CA HIS A 11 11.40 -6.18 49.78
C HIS A 11 10.70 -6.60 48.48
N ALA A 12 9.66 -5.84 48.14
CA ALA A 12 9.11 -5.83 46.80
C ALA A 12 10.08 -5.05 45.90
N GLY A 13 11.06 -5.75 45.34
CA GLY A 13 11.85 -5.24 44.22
C GLY A 13 10.94 -5.14 43.01
N LYS A 14 10.45 -3.94 42.71
CA LYS A 14 9.88 -3.62 41.39
C LYS A 14 11.03 -3.69 40.39
N ALA A 15 11.01 -4.69 39.52
CA ALA A 15 11.78 -4.64 38.29
C ALA A 15 11.17 -3.51 37.42
N MET A 16 11.78 -2.33 37.47
CA MET A 16 11.62 -1.33 36.42
C MET A 16 12.34 -1.89 35.20
N ILE A 17 11.55 -2.35 34.24
CA ILE A 17 12.05 -2.67 32.90
C ILE A 17 12.57 -1.35 32.32
N GLU A 18 13.84 -1.33 31.93
CA GLU A 18 14.50 -0.28 31.14
C GLU A 18 13.82 -0.15 29.76
N GLU A 19 12.62 0.43 29.71
CA GLU A 19 11.94 0.75 28.44
C GLU A 19 12.21 2.18 27.97
N THR A 20 12.86 3.01 28.80
CA THR A 20 13.01 4.45 28.54
C THR A 20 14.26 4.83 27.72
N SER A 21 15.30 4.00 27.65
CA SER A 21 16.52 4.32 26.85
C SER A 21 16.38 3.93 25.37
N ASN A 22 15.61 2.88 25.08
CA ASN A 22 15.49 2.34 23.73
C ASN A 22 14.64 3.23 22.82
N SER A 23 13.64 3.92 23.38
CA SER A 23 12.78 4.84 22.62
C SER A 23 13.52 6.09 22.14
N SER A 24 14.48 6.61 22.91
CA SER A 24 15.25 7.80 22.54
C SER A 24 16.32 7.48 21.49
N GLU A 25 16.97 6.32 21.60
CA GLU A 25 17.99 5.89 20.64
C GLU A 25 17.35 5.53 19.28
N LEU A 26 16.20 4.86 19.29
CA LEU A 26 15.38 4.65 18.09
C LEU A 26 14.90 5.96 17.44
N ALA A 27 14.54 6.96 18.25
CA ALA A 27 14.13 8.27 17.74
C ALA A 27 15.30 9.02 17.08
N LEU A 28 16.49 8.98 17.67
CA LEU A 28 17.69 9.59 17.09
C LEU A 28 18.14 8.89 15.81
N LEU A 29 18.10 7.55 15.78
CA LEU A 29 18.31 6.78 14.56
C LEU A 29 17.26 7.11 13.50
N ALA A 30 16.00 7.32 13.89
CA ALA A 30 14.96 7.74 12.97
C ALA A 30 15.25 9.13 12.40
N GLU A 31 15.68 10.11 13.21
CA GLU A 31 16.06 11.45 12.74
C GLU A 31 17.25 11.42 11.76
N GLU A 32 18.29 10.64 12.05
CA GLU A 32 19.44 10.50 11.14
C GLU A 32 19.04 9.81 9.83
N VAL A 33 18.19 8.78 9.90
CA VAL A 33 17.66 8.10 8.71
C VAL A 33 16.75 9.04 7.90
N VAL A 34 15.93 9.87 8.57
CA VAL A 34 15.10 10.91 7.93
C VAL A 34 15.99 11.86 7.14
N GLU A 35 17.06 12.37 7.76
CA GLU A 35 17.96 13.34 7.15
C GLU A 35 18.65 12.75 5.92
N ARG A 36 19.13 11.50 6.00
CA ARG A 36 19.76 10.80 4.87
C ARG A 36 18.78 10.51 3.74
N GLN A 37 17.55 10.06 4.03
CA GLN A 37 16.56 9.73 3.01
C GLN A 37 15.92 10.96 2.34
N LEU A 38 15.86 12.09 3.05
CA LEU A 38 15.37 13.35 2.48
C LEU A 38 16.47 14.10 1.72
N CYS A 39 17.74 13.74 1.89
CA CYS A 39 18.83 14.34 1.14
C CYS A 39 18.72 13.92 -0.33
N PRO A 40 18.46 14.84 -1.26
CA PRO A 40 18.33 14.50 -2.68
C PRO A 40 19.71 14.14 -3.24
N GLU A 41 19.99 12.85 -3.36
CA GLU A 41 21.15 12.41 -4.13
C GLU A 41 20.91 12.72 -5.61
N LYS A 42 21.92 13.32 -6.25
CA LYS A 42 21.87 13.54 -7.69
C LYS A 42 22.14 12.22 -8.39
N GLU A 43 21.26 11.84 -9.31
CA GLU A 43 21.55 10.72 -10.22
C GLU A 43 22.86 11.01 -10.94
N GLU A 44 23.82 10.10 -10.80
CA GLU A 44 25.09 10.19 -11.50
C GLU A 44 24.90 9.96 -13.00
N HIS A 45 25.79 10.54 -13.81
CA HIS A 45 25.77 10.30 -15.24
C HIS A 45 26.15 8.84 -15.54
N SER A 46 25.30 8.15 -16.28
CA SER A 46 25.57 6.77 -16.70
C SER A 46 26.84 6.71 -17.54
N THR A 47 27.69 5.73 -17.25
CA THR A 47 28.86 5.43 -18.08
C THR A 47 28.43 4.81 -19.41
N SER A 48 29.31 4.89 -20.42
CA SER A 48 29.09 4.22 -21.71
C SER A 48 28.78 2.73 -21.53
N ASP A 49 29.46 2.05 -20.62
CA ASP A 49 29.32 0.61 -20.42
C ASP A 49 27.96 0.25 -19.84
N LEU A 50 27.46 1.01 -18.86
CA LEU A 50 26.11 0.82 -18.32
C LEU A 50 25.03 1.16 -19.35
N SER A 51 25.23 2.23 -20.12
CA SER A 51 24.30 2.65 -21.17
C SER A 51 24.13 1.59 -22.26
N ARG A 52 25.18 0.82 -22.59
CA ARG A 52 25.13 -0.26 -23.60
C ARG A 52 24.25 -1.45 -23.22
N ILE A 53 23.94 -1.63 -21.93
CA ILE A 53 23.13 -2.75 -21.44
C ILE A 53 21.62 -2.42 -21.53
N VAL A 54 21.27 -1.13 -21.56
CA VAL A 54 19.88 -0.66 -21.59
C VAL A 54 19.30 -0.79 -22.99
N ASN A 55 18.15 -1.46 -23.11
CA ASN A 55 17.44 -1.65 -24.38
C ASN A 55 15.95 -1.25 -24.32
N TYR A 56 15.09 -2.12 -23.79
CA TYR A 56 13.63 -1.97 -23.77
C TYR A 56 13.12 -1.09 -22.63
N LEU A 57 13.97 -0.85 -21.61
CA LEU A 57 13.64 -0.14 -20.38
C LEU A 57 14.62 1.02 -20.18
N SER A 58 14.55 2.03 -21.04
CA SER A 58 15.31 3.26 -20.85
C SER A 58 14.56 4.20 -19.91
N ALA A 59 15.19 4.55 -18.80
CA ALA A 59 14.64 5.54 -17.88
C ALA A 59 14.57 6.93 -18.54
N ASP A 60 13.42 7.59 -18.39
CA ASP A 60 13.18 8.95 -18.83
C ASP A 60 12.44 9.73 -17.75
N LYS A 61 12.49 11.06 -17.85
CA LYS A 61 11.76 11.95 -16.95
C LYS A 61 10.25 11.75 -17.10
N VAL A 62 9.52 11.95 -16.01
CA VAL A 62 8.05 12.01 -16.08
C VAL A 62 7.68 13.17 -17.02
N PRO A 63 6.92 12.90 -18.10
CA PRO A 63 6.60 13.93 -19.06
C PRO A 63 5.56 14.91 -18.49
N HIS A 64 5.70 16.19 -18.80
CA HIS A 64 4.70 17.21 -18.46
C HIS A 64 3.37 16.99 -19.21
N THR A 65 3.43 16.34 -20.38
CA THR A 65 2.28 15.98 -21.19
C THR A 65 2.42 14.54 -21.65
N TRP A 66 1.43 13.72 -21.32
CA TRP A 66 1.43 12.30 -21.68
C TRP A 66 1.36 12.10 -23.20
N ASN A 67 1.93 11.01 -23.68
CA ASN A 67 1.79 10.52 -25.06
C ASN A 67 2.42 11.39 -26.17
N VAL A 68 3.29 12.35 -25.83
CA VAL A 68 4.02 13.17 -26.81
C VAL A 68 5.12 12.38 -27.52
N GLU A 69 5.94 11.68 -26.74
CA GLU A 69 7.02 10.86 -27.25
C GLU A 69 6.47 9.66 -28.03
N ARG A 70 7.20 9.12 -29.01
CA ARG A 70 6.80 7.93 -29.80
C ARG A 70 7.61 6.68 -29.46
N ARG A 71 8.78 6.83 -28.85
CA ARG A 71 9.63 5.71 -28.42
C ARG A 71 8.94 4.90 -27.31
N PHE A 72 8.71 3.62 -27.57
CA PHE A 72 8.01 2.72 -26.64
C PHE A 72 8.91 2.16 -25.53
N PHE A 73 10.22 2.14 -25.78
CA PHE A 73 11.23 1.65 -24.83
C PHE A 73 11.53 2.64 -23.68
N LEU A 74 10.94 3.83 -23.72
CA LEU A 74 11.07 4.80 -22.64
C LEU A 74 10.05 4.49 -21.54
N MET A 75 10.55 4.43 -20.32
CA MET A 75 9.75 4.29 -19.11
C MET A 75 10.06 5.43 -18.14
N CYS A 76 9.11 5.80 -17.30
CA CYS A 76 9.33 6.78 -16.26
C CYS A 76 9.06 6.18 -14.87
N SER A 77 9.74 6.73 -13.86
CA SER A 77 9.50 6.42 -12.45
C SER A 77 8.96 7.67 -11.75
N MET A 78 7.98 7.50 -10.86
CA MET A 78 7.44 8.60 -10.05
C MET A 78 7.11 8.12 -8.63
N SER A 79 7.11 9.04 -7.66
CA SER A 79 6.67 8.72 -6.30
C SER A 79 5.16 8.49 -6.24
N GLU A 80 4.70 7.79 -5.21
CA GLU A 80 3.27 7.63 -4.93
C GLU A 80 2.55 8.98 -4.86
N ASP A 81 3.17 10.03 -4.28
CA ASP A 81 2.57 11.35 -4.17
C ASP A 81 2.27 11.97 -5.54
N ALA A 82 3.21 11.82 -6.49
CA ALA A 82 3.00 12.28 -7.86
C ALA A 82 1.89 11.48 -8.54
N SER A 83 1.86 10.17 -8.33
CA SER A 83 0.81 9.29 -8.86
C SER A 83 -0.57 9.61 -8.28
N ILE A 84 -0.67 9.90 -6.98
CA ILE A 84 -1.91 10.28 -6.29
C ILE A 84 -2.39 11.66 -6.76
N LYS A 85 -1.49 12.60 -7.06
CA LYS A 85 -1.87 13.88 -7.68
C LYS A 85 -2.49 13.66 -9.07
N ILE A 86 -1.91 12.78 -9.89
CA ILE A 86 -2.48 12.40 -11.20
C ILE A 86 -3.86 11.76 -11.05
N TYR A 87 -4.02 10.86 -10.07
CA TYR A 87 -5.33 10.28 -9.77
C TYR A 87 -6.34 11.40 -9.50
N LYS A 88 -6.05 12.26 -8.51
CA LYS A 88 -6.95 13.32 -8.00
C LYS A 88 -7.27 14.44 -9.01
N ASP A 89 -6.46 14.64 -10.04
CA ASP A 89 -6.70 15.65 -11.08
C ASP A 89 -7.79 15.21 -12.07
N SER A 90 -9.04 15.30 -11.59
CA SER A 90 -10.25 15.02 -12.36
C SER A 90 -10.53 16.10 -13.43
N ALA A 91 -10.16 17.35 -13.17
CA ALA A 91 -10.41 18.48 -14.06
C ALA A 91 -9.70 18.30 -15.41
N GLN A 92 -8.44 17.84 -15.39
CA GLN A 92 -7.66 17.59 -16.59
C GLN A 92 -7.69 16.12 -17.04
N ARG A 93 -8.46 15.26 -16.34
CA ARG A 93 -8.56 13.81 -16.59
C ARG A 93 -7.19 13.12 -16.69
N GLN A 94 -6.24 13.51 -15.84
CA GLN A 94 -4.85 13.04 -15.93
C GLN A 94 -4.74 11.51 -15.78
N ALA A 95 -5.60 10.90 -14.96
CA ALA A 95 -5.67 9.44 -14.82
C ALA A 95 -5.93 8.71 -16.16
N ASN A 96 -6.82 9.25 -17.02
CA ASN A 96 -7.07 8.66 -18.35
C ASN A 96 -5.88 8.85 -19.29
N ASN A 97 -5.23 10.02 -19.23
CA ASN A 97 -4.02 10.27 -20.01
C ASN A 97 -2.89 9.28 -19.63
N LEU A 98 -2.77 8.99 -18.33
CA LEU A 98 -1.85 7.98 -17.81
C LEU A 98 -2.21 6.55 -18.26
N ILE A 99 -3.50 6.17 -18.28
CA ILE A 99 -3.91 4.87 -18.83
C ILE A 99 -3.52 4.75 -20.31
N LYS A 100 -3.81 5.78 -21.11
CA LYS A 100 -3.43 5.82 -22.53
C LYS A 100 -1.92 5.70 -22.69
N HIS A 101 -1.14 6.30 -21.79
CA HIS A 101 0.31 6.15 -21.76
C HIS A 101 0.75 4.73 -21.41
N THR A 102 0.18 4.15 -20.35
CA THR A 102 0.53 2.80 -19.87
C THR A 102 0.01 1.69 -20.80
N SER A 103 -0.87 1.99 -21.76
CA SER A 103 -1.22 1.04 -22.84
C SER A 103 -0.04 0.72 -23.76
N LYS A 104 0.96 1.63 -23.84
CA LYS A 104 2.08 1.55 -24.79
C LYS A 104 3.46 1.61 -24.12
N ARG A 105 3.54 2.05 -22.86
CA ARG A 105 4.78 2.25 -22.10
C ARG A 105 4.65 1.71 -20.69
N LEU A 106 5.80 1.49 -20.06
CA LEU A 106 5.86 1.09 -18.67
C LEU A 106 6.06 2.31 -17.77
N VAL A 107 5.37 2.28 -16.63
CA VAL A 107 5.52 3.28 -15.57
C VAL A 107 5.81 2.55 -14.27
N ARG A 108 6.77 3.09 -13.50
CA ARG A 108 7.05 2.67 -12.13
C ARG A 108 6.54 3.69 -11.13
N VAL A 109 5.83 3.21 -10.12
CA VAL A 109 5.49 3.97 -8.91
C VAL A 109 6.23 3.37 -7.74
N PHE A 110 6.80 4.21 -6.88
CA PHE A 110 7.55 3.79 -5.70
C PHE A 110 7.14 4.59 -4.45
N PRO A 111 7.41 4.06 -3.24
CA PRO A 111 7.02 4.71 -1.99
C PRO A 111 7.61 6.11 -1.86
N ALA A 112 6.86 7.04 -1.26
CA ALA A 112 7.40 8.38 -0.96
C ALA A 112 8.57 8.32 0.03
N ASN A 113 9.53 9.24 -0.11
CA ASN A 113 10.71 9.32 0.78
C ASN A 113 10.34 9.50 2.26
N MET A 114 9.14 10.02 2.57
CA MET A 114 8.66 10.16 3.94
C MET A 114 8.32 8.83 4.63
N ARG A 115 8.30 7.70 3.90
CA ARG A 115 8.04 6.36 4.44
C ARG A 115 9.29 5.74 5.04
N ILE A 116 9.86 6.42 6.03
CA ILE A 116 11.10 6.02 6.71
C ILE A 116 10.95 4.68 7.44
N THR A 117 9.76 4.41 7.97
CA THR A 117 9.36 3.14 8.59
C THR A 117 9.18 2.00 7.60
N SER A 118 9.40 2.25 6.30
CA SER A 118 9.16 1.30 5.20
C SER A 118 7.70 0.84 5.07
N ASP A 119 6.74 1.60 5.57
CA ASP A 119 5.31 1.32 5.38
C ASP A 119 4.93 1.41 3.90
N ASN A 120 3.96 0.60 3.46
CA ASN A 120 3.52 0.56 2.08
C ASN A 120 2.29 1.44 1.82
N PHE A 121 2.13 1.85 0.55
CA PHE A 121 0.91 2.48 0.05
C PHE A 121 0.00 1.42 -0.58
N LEU A 122 -1.29 1.73 -0.70
CA LEU A 122 -2.26 0.83 -1.32
C LEU A 122 -2.00 0.72 -2.84
N PRO A 123 -1.63 -0.46 -3.37
CA PRO A 123 -1.20 -0.60 -4.77
C PRO A 123 -2.35 -0.48 -5.78
N ASN A 124 -3.60 -0.72 -5.35
CA ASN A 124 -4.78 -0.80 -6.22
C ASN A 124 -5.06 0.48 -6.99
N ILE A 125 -4.86 1.65 -6.39
CA ILE A 125 -5.11 2.95 -7.02
C ILE A 125 -4.21 3.11 -8.26
N HIS A 126 -2.97 2.64 -8.17
CA HIS A 126 -1.99 2.73 -9.25
C HIS A 126 -2.28 1.71 -10.35
N TRP A 127 -2.64 0.47 -10.00
CA TRP A 127 -3.10 -0.53 -10.97
C TRP A 127 -4.36 -0.09 -11.72
N MET A 128 -5.28 0.59 -11.06
CA MET A 128 -6.49 1.16 -11.69
C MET A 128 -6.14 2.20 -12.76
N MET A 129 -5.02 2.91 -12.64
CA MET A 129 -4.50 3.83 -13.65
C MET A 129 -3.60 3.14 -14.69
N GLY A 130 -3.52 1.81 -14.67
CA GLY A 130 -2.78 1.00 -15.64
C GLY A 130 -1.27 0.89 -15.38
N VAL A 131 -0.77 1.42 -14.25
CA VAL A 131 0.64 1.32 -13.85
C VAL A 131 1.01 -0.14 -13.61
N GLN A 132 2.14 -0.57 -14.17
CA GLN A 132 2.57 -1.98 -14.16
C GLN A 132 3.55 -2.27 -13.02
N MET A 133 4.51 -1.37 -12.79
CA MET A 133 5.56 -1.56 -11.78
C MET A 133 5.21 -0.75 -10.53
N VAL A 134 4.34 -1.31 -9.69
CA VAL A 134 3.99 -0.71 -8.40
C VAL A 134 4.91 -1.31 -7.33
N ALA A 135 6.00 -0.61 -7.04
CA ALA A 135 7.04 -1.09 -6.13
C ALA A 135 6.62 -0.92 -4.68
N LEU A 136 6.72 -1.99 -3.90
CA LEU A 136 6.44 -2.04 -2.48
C LEU A 136 7.66 -2.56 -1.70
N ASN A 137 7.71 -2.24 -0.41
CA ASN A 137 8.71 -2.70 0.55
C ASN A 137 8.35 -4.11 1.04
N PHE A 138 8.98 -5.14 0.46
CA PHE A 138 8.70 -6.56 0.75
C PHE A 138 9.05 -6.99 2.18
N GLN A 139 9.94 -6.26 2.86
CA GLN A 139 10.29 -6.51 4.26
C GLN A 139 9.14 -6.21 5.23
N THR A 140 8.15 -5.42 4.81
CA THR A 140 7.05 -4.96 5.66
C THR A 140 5.80 -5.83 5.43
N ASN A 141 5.47 -6.67 6.40
CA ASN A 141 4.26 -7.50 6.36
C ASN A 141 3.02 -6.69 6.76
N CYS A 142 2.33 -6.10 5.80
CA CYS A 142 1.17 -5.25 5.99
C CYS A 142 0.02 -5.59 5.02
N SER A 143 -1.14 -4.93 5.17
CA SER A 143 -2.33 -5.21 4.36
C SER A 143 -2.12 -4.96 2.85
N GLU A 144 -1.31 -3.96 2.52
CA GLU A 144 -0.90 -3.58 1.18
C GLU A 144 -0.06 -4.69 0.53
N MET A 145 0.84 -5.31 1.32
CA MET A 145 1.64 -6.45 0.88
C MET A 145 0.79 -7.71 0.71
N LEU A 146 -0.20 -7.94 1.59
CA LEU A 146 -1.17 -9.02 1.41
C LEU A 146 -1.96 -8.86 0.11
N MET A 147 -2.36 -7.62 -0.23
CA MET A 147 -3.01 -7.33 -1.50
C MET A 147 -2.10 -7.60 -2.70
N ASN A 148 -0.81 -7.27 -2.59
CA ASN A 148 0.19 -7.59 -3.59
C ASN A 148 0.36 -9.11 -3.78
N HIS A 149 0.47 -9.87 -2.69
CA HIS A 149 0.51 -11.33 -2.75
C HIS A 149 -0.72 -11.92 -3.43
N ALA A 150 -1.92 -11.51 -3.02
CA ALA A 150 -3.18 -11.97 -3.62
C ALA A 150 -3.26 -11.65 -5.13
N MET A 151 -2.77 -10.48 -5.55
CA MET A 151 -2.72 -10.10 -6.96
C MET A 151 -1.83 -11.04 -7.77
N PHE A 152 -0.63 -11.40 -7.30
CA PHE A 152 0.30 -12.21 -8.10
C PHE A 152 0.13 -13.73 -7.93
N GLU A 153 -0.53 -14.18 -6.85
CA GLU A 153 -0.90 -15.58 -6.65
C GLU A 153 -1.85 -16.09 -7.74
N GLN A 154 -2.79 -15.25 -8.20
CA GLN A 154 -3.77 -15.62 -9.22
C GLN A 154 -3.16 -16.03 -10.57
N ALA A 155 -1.92 -15.61 -10.84
CA ALA A 155 -1.17 -15.91 -12.05
C ALA A 155 -0.08 -16.96 -11.81
N ALA A 156 -0.36 -17.95 -10.95
CA ALA A 156 0.57 -19.01 -10.57
C ALA A 156 1.93 -18.49 -10.08
N ASN A 157 1.93 -17.36 -9.38
CA ASN A 157 3.13 -16.68 -8.87
C ASN A 157 4.18 -16.33 -9.93
N CYS A 158 3.79 -16.19 -11.22
CA CYS A 158 4.76 -15.85 -12.27
C CYS A 158 5.25 -14.40 -12.25
N GLY A 159 4.65 -13.55 -11.39
CA GLY A 159 4.99 -12.13 -11.27
C GLY A 159 4.33 -11.23 -12.34
N TYR A 160 3.47 -11.78 -13.20
CA TYR A 160 2.76 -11.02 -14.23
C TYR A 160 1.28 -11.34 -14.24
N VAL A 161 0.44 -10.30 -14.21
CA VAL A 161 -1.02 -10.41 -14.36
C VAL A 161 -1.43 -9.57 -15.56
N LYS A 162 -2.20 -10.15 -16.49
CA LYS A 162 -2.70 -9.42 -17.66
C LYS A 162 -3.60 -8.27 -17.20
N LYS A 163 -3.33 -7.05 -17.66
CA LYS A 163 -4.24 -5.93 -17.47
C LYS A 163 -5.61 -6.25 -18.12
N PRO A 164 -6.73 -5.82 -17.52
CA PRO A 164 -8.03 -5.84 -18.19
C PRO A 164 -7.95 -5.14 -19.55
N ASP A 165 -8.65 -5.67 -20.56
CA ASP A 165 -8.55 -5.17 -21.94
C ASP A 165 -8.91 -3.67 -22.04
N CYS A 166 -9.79 -3.19 -21.16
CA CYS A 166 -10.16 -1.79 -21.10
C CYS A 166 -8.97 -0.87 -20.73
N LEU A 167 -8.01 -1.31 -19.92
CA LEU A 167 -6.79 -0.56 -19.60
C LEU A 167 -5.69 -0.70 -20.67
N CYS A 168 -5.96 -1.47 -21.73
CA CYS A 168 -5.09 -1.66 -22.89
C CYS A 168 -5.61 -0.91 -24.13
N ASP A 169 -6.87 -0.46 -24.13
CA ASP A 169 -7.49 0.27 -25.24
C ASP A 169 -7.38 1.79 -25.04
N PRO A 170 -6.56 2.50 -25.84
CA PRO A 170 -6.37 3.94 -25.70
C PRO A 170 -7.58 4.77 -26.18
N SER A 171 -8.58 4.14 -26.80
CA SER A 171 -9.81 4.82 -27.24
C SER A 171 -10.84 4.99 -26.12
N LEU A 172 -10.67 4.27 -25.01
CA LEU A 172 -11.58 4.31 -23.87
C LEU A 172 -11.17 5.39 -22.87
N ASP A 173 -12.17 6.03 -22.27
CA ASP A 173 -12.03 6.92 -21.12
C ASP A 173 -12.87 6.37 -19.96
N PHE A 174 -12.30 6.46 -18.76
CA PHE A 174 -12.91 6.01 -17.51
C PHE A 174 -13.28 7.20 -16.65
N ASP A 175 -14.47 7.13 -16.07
CA ASP A 175 -14.81 7.98 -14.95
C ASP A 175 -14.52 7.22 -13.65
N PHE A 176 -13.34 7.48 -13.08
CA PHE A 176 -12.92 6.91 -11.80
C PHE A 176 -13.75 7.39 -10.61
N TYR A 177 -14.49 8.49 -10.79
CA TYR A 177 -15.21 9.19 -9.73
C TYR A 177 -16.71 8.97 -9.80
N SER A 178 -17.22 8.54 -10.95
CA SER A 178 -18.62 8.21 -11.13
C SER A 178 -18.97 6.85 -10.56
N SER A 179 -20.14 6.80 -9.93
CA SER A 179 -20.82 5.56 -9.51
C SER A 179 -21.37 4.73 -10.68
N ARG A 180 -21.29 5.26 -11.92
CA ARG A 180 -21.70 4.60 -13.17
C ARG A 180 -20.51 4.53 -14.10
N VAL A 181 -19.89 3.35 -14.16
CA VAL A 181 -18.84 3.04 -15.14
C VAL A 181 -19.51 2.42 -16.37
N PRO A 182 -19.45 3.05 -17.56
CA PRO A 182 -19.96 2.44 -18.79
C PRO A 182 -19.23 1.12 -19.07
N TYR A 183 -19.91 0.15 -19.69
CA TYR A 183 -19.36 -1.18 -20.04
C TYR A 183 -19.00 -2.10 -18.86
N ARG A 184 -19.44 -1.80 -17.63
CA ARG A 184 -19.19 -2.66 -16.46
C ARG A 184 -20.46 -3.39 -16.04
N MET A 185 -20.42 -4.73 -15.99
CA MET A 185 -21.46 -5.50 -15.31
C MET A 185 -21.36 -5.26 -13.80
N ARG A 186 -22.45 -4.81 -13.18
CA ARG A 186 -22.54 -4.71 -11.72
C ARG A 186 -22.62 -6.13 -11.16
N VAL A 187 -21.69 -6.47 -10.27
CA VAL A 187 -21.71 -7.74 -9.54
C VAL A 187 -22.00 -7.41 -8.08
N THR A 188 -23.00 -8.07 -7.50
CA THR A 188 -23.29 -8.00 -6.07
C THR A 188 -22.61 -9.19 -5.39
N LEU A 189 -21.59 -8.93 -4.59
CA LEU A 189 -20.94 -9.94 -3.76
C LEU A 189 -21.65 -10.02 -2.40
N LYS A 190 -22.23 -11.17 -2.09
CA LYS A 190 -22.78 -11.47 -0.75
C LYS A 190 -21.84 -12.43 -0.03
N ILE A 191 -21.14 -11.95 0.99
CA ILE A 191 -20.27 -12.77 1.83
C ILE A 191 -21.06 -13.19 3.06
N THR A 192 -21.17 -14.49 3.30
CA THR A 192 -21.74 -15.05 4.54
C THR A 192 -20.65 -15.88 5.20
N ILE A 193 -20.22 -15.47 6.39
CA ILE A 193 -19.21 -16.17 7.15
C ILE A 193 -19.93 -17.23 7.99
N VAL A 194 -19.68 -18.50 7.67
CA VAL A 194 -20.20 -19.64 8.45
C VAL A 194 -19.01 -20.28 9.16
N MET A 195 -19.09 -20.37 10.48
CA MET A 195 -18.02 -20.90 11.32
C MET A 195 -18.48 -22.21 11.97
N SER A 196 -17.62 -23.25 11.96
CA SER A 196 -17.92 -24.55 12.56
C SER A 196 -17.21 -24.80 13.89
N GLU A 197 -16.08 -24.13 14.14
CA GLU A 197 -15.34 -24.14 15.42
C GLU A 197 -14.56 -22.82 15.55
N THR A 198 -14.23 -22.44 16.79
CA THR A 198 -13.72 -21.11 17.19
C THR A 198 -12.58 -20.61 16.30
N ALA A 199 -12.91 -19.70 15.38
CA ALA A 199 -11.95 -18.88 14.66
C ALA A 199 -11.95 -17.46 15.24
N PHE A 200 -10.77 -16.91 15.49
CA PHE A 200 -10.61 -15.51 15.82
C PHE A 200 -10.60 -14.71 14.52
N LEU A 201 -11.78 -14.23 14.09
CA LEU A 201 -11.87 -13.33 12.95
C LEU A 201 -11.70 -11.91 13.46
N GLN A 202 -10.50 -11.34 13.27
CA GLN A 202 -10.24 -9.94 13.59
C GLN A 202 -10.82 -9.07 12.48
N ILE A 203 -12.11 -8.74 12.57
CA ILE A 203 -12.74 -7.76 11.68
C ILE A 203 -12.39 -6.38 12.21
N CYS A 204 -11.44 -5.70 11.55
CA CYS A 204 -11.18 -4.29 11.81
C CYS A 204 -12.22 -3.46 11.06
N VAL A 205 -13.26 -2.99 11.74
CA VAL A 205 -14.23 -2.04 11.16
C VAL A 205 -13.75 -0.64 11.51
N SER A 206 -13.16 0.06 10.56
CA SER A 206 -12.93 1.51 10.70
C SER A 206 -14.27 2.22 10.57
N PRO A 207 -14.73 3.01 11.56
CA PRO A 207 -15.94 3.79 11.40
C PRO A 207 -15.73 4.82 10.27
N ALA A 208 -16.69 4.90 9.35
CA ALA A 208 -16.73 6.00 8.40
C ALA A 208 -16.87 7.30 9.20
N SER A 209 -15.83 8.15 9.18
CA SER A 209 -15.83 9.41 9.91
C SER A 209 -16.88 10.36 9.33
N ALA A 210 -18.02 10.47 10.01
CA ALA A 210 -18.82 11.68 9.97
C ALA A 210 -18.28 12.58 11.09
N ASN A 211 -17.43 13.54 10.71
CA ASN A 211 -16.83 14.59 11.55
C ASN A 211 -15.56 14.19 12.33
N GLY A 212 -14.40 14.40 11.69
CA GLY A 212 -13.30 15.23 12.20
C GLY A 212 -12.52 14.85 13.46
N ASN A 213 -12.98 13.93 14.30
CA ASN A 213 -12.24 13.50 15.49
C ASN A 213 -11.77 12.06 15.31
N GLN A 214 -10.45 11.87 15.33
CA GLN A 214 -9.81 10.56 15.33
C GLN A 214 -10.15 9.84 16.64
N SER A 215 -11.13 8.92 16.60
CA SER A 215 -11.34 7.96 17.67
C SER A 215 -10.44 6.75 17.46
N SER A 216 -9.74 6.31 18.50
CA SER A 216 -8.91 5.09 18.52
C SER A 216 -9.68 3.86 18.00
N PRO A 217 -9.00 2.88 17.37
CA PRO A 217 -9.65 1.66 16.89
C PRO A 217 -10.30 0.91 18.06
N ALA A 218 -11.61 0.70 17.98
CA ALA A 218 -12.35 -0.11 18.95
C ALA A 218 -12.18 -1.59 18.61
N TYR A 219 -11.55 -2.34 19.51
CA TYR A 219 -11.42 -3.79 19.42
C TYR A 219 -12.65 -4.44 20.06
N TYR A 220 -13.48 -5.12 19.27
CA TYR A 220 -14.61 -5.88 19.80
C TYR A 220 -14.27 -7.37 19.88
N ARG A 221 -14.50 -7.97 21.06
CA ARG A 221 -14.44 -9.41 21.30
C ARG A 221 -15.81 -10.01 21.03
N ILE A 222 -15.93 -10.84 19.99
CA ILE A 222 -17.17 -11.58 19.73
C ILE A 222 -17.28 -12.69 20.78
N LEU A 223 -18.30 -12.62 21.65
CA LEU A 223 -18.46 -13.52 22.80
C LEU A 223 -19.30 -14.78 22.52
N SER A 224 -19.98 -14.89 21.39
CA SER A 224 -20.69 -16.13 21.00
C SER A 224 -21.19 -16.06 19.55
N ILE A 225 -21.20 -17.21 18.87
CA ILE A 225 -21.81 -17.40 17.54
C ILE A 225 -22.76 -18.59 17.64
N ASN A 226 -24.04 -18.38 17.33
CA ASN A 226 -25.03 -19.46 17.27
C ASN A 226 -24.87 -20.25 15.96
N LYS A 227 -24.76 -21.57 16.10
CA LYS A 227 -24.70 -22.55 15.00
C LYS A 227 -26.05 -22.53 14.26
N LEU A 228 -26.05 -22.19 12.97
CA LEU A 228 -27.21 -22.41 12.11
C LEU A 228 -27.39 -23.93 11.95
N GLN A 229 -28.43 -24.48 12.58
CA GLN A 229 -28.89 -25.83 12.28
C GLN A 229 -29.68 -25.78 10.96
N ASN A 230 -29.21 -26.51 9.95
CA ASN A 230 -29.94 -26.66 8.70
C ASN A 230 -31.27 -27.39 8.98
N GLY A 231 -32.37 -26.73 8.65
CA GLY A 231 -33.70 -27.34 8.62
C GLY A 231 -33.79 -28.40 7.52
N THR A 232 -34.45 -29.50 7.86
CA THR A 232 -34.79 -30.63 6.99
C THR A 232 -35.84 -30.26 5.96
#